data_AF-A0A315YR24-F1
#
_entry.id   AF-A0A315YR24-F1
#
_cell.length_a   1.000
_cell.length_b   1.000
_cell.length_c   1.000
_cell.angle_alpha   90.00
_cell.angle_beta   90.00
_cell.angle_gamma   90.00
#
_symmetry.space_group_name_H-M   'P 1'
#
loop_
_entity.id
_entity.type
_entity.pdbx_description
1 polymer ?
#
loop_
_entity_poly.entity_id
_entity_poly.type
_entity_poly.pdbx_seq_one_letter_code
_entity_poly.pdbx_strand_id
1 'polypeptide(L)' 'MDKVHEQKFNFVRHELLQLLRAIDRDILKAEYEILDDEIEIVTVYWLTSEGYSSDRKINVTGDSLSALARDVLKRI' A
#
# COMPACT_ATOMS: atom_id res chain seq x y z
N MET A 1 -1.05 -2.96 -18.19
CA MET A 1 -0.51 -2.21 -17.04
C MET A 1 0.88 -1.76 -17.44
N ASP A 2 1.18 -0.47 -17.39
CA ASP A 2 2.50 0.03 -17.80
C ASP A 2 3.60 -0.43 -16.84
N LYS A 3 4.84 -0.52 -17.34
CA LYS A 3 6.01 -0.99 -16.57
C LYS A 3 6.19 -0.25 -15.24
N VAL A 4 5.87 1.04 -15.20
CA VAL A 4 5.95 1.87 -13.98
C VAL A 4 4.95 1.40 -12.92
N HIS A 5 3.73 1.11 -13.34
CA HIS A 5 2.67 0.64 -12.44
C HIS A 5 2.91 -0.79 -11.96
N GLU A 6 3.47 -1.64 -12.81
CA GLU A 6 3.90 -2.98 -12.42
C GLU A 6 5.01 -2.93 -11.36
N GLN A 7 5.98 -2.02 -11.50
CA GLN A 7 7.01 -1.78 -10.48
C GLN A 7 6.41 -1.32 -9.16
N LYS A 8 5.47 -0.35 -9.19
CA LYS A 8 4.76 0.12 -7.99
C LYS A 8 3.97 -1.01 -7.32
N PHE A 9 3.27 -1.81 -8.11
CA PHE A 9 2.53 -2.97 -7.60
C PHE A 9 3.43 -3.96 -6.87
N ASN A 10 4.56 -4.34 -7.49
CA ASN A 10 5.53 -5.25 -6.88
C ASN A 10 6.16 -4.65 -5.62
N PHE A 11 6.54 -3.37 -5.68
CA PHE A 11 7.09 -2.63 -4.54
C PHE A 11 6.15 -2.62 -3.34
N VAL A 12 4.86 -2.32 -3.57
CA VAL A 12 3.86 -2.26 -2.49
C VAL A 12 3.67 -3.61 -1.82
N ARG A 13 3.61 -4.69 -2.61
CA ARG A 13 3.32 -6.03 -2.11
C ARG A 13 4.47 -6.69 -1.38
N HIS A 14 5.72 -6.30 -1.65
CA HIS A 14 6.89 -6.94 -1.05
C HIS A 14 7.66 -5.97 -0.15
N GLU A 15 8.34 -4.98 -0.73
CA GLU A 15 9.26 -4.09 -0.03
C GLU A 15 8.53 -3.17 0.96
N LEU A 16 7.47 -2.48 0.51
CA LEU A 16 6.70 -1.61 1.39
C LEU A 16 5.97 -2.41 2.46
N LEU A 17 5.39 -3.57 2.12
CA LEU A 17 4.72 -4.44 3.10
C LEU A 17 5.68 -4.88 4.23
N GLN A 18 6.95 -5.17 3.92
CA GLN A 18 7.94 -5.49 4.95
C GLN A 18 8.18 -4.32 5.90
N LEU A 19 8.28 -3.09 5.38
CA LEU A 19 8.43 -1.88 6.20
C LEU A 19 7.18 -1.63 7.07
N LEU A 20 5.99 -1.78 6.49
CA LEU A 20 4.73 -1.64 7.19
C LEU A 20 4.62 -2.63 8.35
N ARG A 21 4.95 -3.90 8.13
CA ARG A 21 4.94 -4.94 9.16
C ARG A 21 5.98 -4.74 10.25
N ALA A 22 7.07 -4.04 9.95
CA ALA A 22 8.06 -3.67 10.96
C ALA A 22 7.52 -2.59 11.93
N ILE A 23 6.61 -1.74 11.46
CA ILE A 23 5.95 -0.70 12.25
C ILE A 23 4.75 -1.29 13.02
N ASP A 24 3.91 -2.05 12.32
CA ASP A 24 2.71 -2.67 12.88
C ASP A 24 2.61 -4.13 12.43
N ARG A 25 2.75 -5.04 13.38
CA ARG A 25 2.79 -6.49 13.13
C ARG A 25 1.44 -7.07 12.71
N ASP A 26 0.34 -6.36 12.97
CA ASP A 26 -1.00 -6.82 12.62
C ASP A 26 -1.33 -6.52 11.15
N ILE A 27 -0.47 -5.79 10.42
CA ILE A 27 -0.63 -5.59 8.98
C ILE A 27 -0.47 -6.91 8.21
N LEU A 28 -1.57 -7.35 7.62
CA LEU A 28 -1.66 -8.59 6.87
C LEU A 28 -1.14 -8.44 5.44
N LYS A 29 -1.55 -7.41 4.71
CA LYS A 29 -1.14 -7.20 3.31
C LYS A 29 -1.30 -5.74 2.91
N ALA A 30 -0.66 -5.37 1.81
CA ALA A 30 -0.84 -4.10 1.14
C ALA A 30 -1.07 -4.36 -0.36
N GLU A 31 -2.00 -3.64 -0.96
CA GLU A 31 -2.37 -3.75 -2.37
C GLU A 31 -2.32 -2.38 -3.03
N TYR A 32 -1.98 -2.38 -4.30
CA TYR A 32 -1.89 -1.17 -5.12
C TYR A 32 -2.91 -1.29 -6.26
N GLU A 33 -3.76 -0.29 -6.39
CA GLU A 33 -4.79 -0.18 -7.42
C GLU A 33 -4.70 1.18 -8.13
N ILE A 34 -5.09 1.19 -9.40
CA ILE A 34 -5.23 2.40 -10.22
C ILE A 34 -6.68 2.44 -10.66
N LEU A 35 -7.34 3.56 -10.37
CA LEU A 35 -8.72 3.80 -10.77
C LEU A 35 -8.79 4.54 -12.11
N ASP A 36 -9.99 4.63 -12.68
CA ASP A 36 -10.25 5.13 -14.05
C ASP A 36 -9.75 6.57 -14.34
N ASP A 37 -9.50 7.38 -13.30
CA ASP A 37 -8.97 8.76 -13.38
C ASP A 37 -7.46 8.86 -13.07
N GLU A 38 -6.68 7.80 -13.28
CA GLU A 38 -5.25 7.70 -12.89
C GLU A 38 -4.99 7.90 -11.38
N ILE A 39 -6.05 7.79 -10.56
CA ILE A 39 -5.92 7.88 -9.11
C ILE A 39 -5.28 6.59 -8.61
N GLU A 40 -4.09 6.74 -8.04
CA GLU A 40 -3.34 5.65 -7.43
C GLU A 40 -3.72 5.51 -5.95
N ILE A 41 -4.11 4.29 -5.56
CA ILE A 41 -4.49 3.96 -4.20
C ILE A 41 -3.66 2.80 -3.69
N VAL A 42 -3.16 2.94 -2.47
CA VAL A 42 -2.65 1.82 -1.69
C VAL A 42 -3.67 1.46 -0.61
N THR A 43 -4.10 0.21 -0.60
CA THR A 43 -4.97 -0.33 0.44
C THR A 43 -4.15 -1.20 1.38
N VAL A 44 -4.10 -0.85 2.65
CA VAL A 44 -3.44 -1.64 3.70
C VAL A 44 -4.51 -2.40 4.48
N TYR A 45 -4.23 -3.67 4.77
CA TYR A 45 -5.17 -4.57 5.45
C TYR A 45 -4.55 -5.02 6.79
N TRP A 46 -5.31 -4.92 7.87
CA TRP A 46 -4.93 -5.38 9.21
C TRP A 46 -5.70 -6.62 9.59
N LEU A 47 -5.07 -7.49 10.38
CA LEU A 47 -5.75 -8.55 11.10
C LEU A 47 -6.50 -7.93 12.28
N THR A 48 -7.80 -8.19 12.40
CA THR A 48 -8.56 -7.83 13.60
C THR A 48 -8.58 -9.00 14.58
N SER A 49 -8.90 -8.70 15.84
CA SER A 49 -9.06 -9.71 16.91
C SER A 49 -10.14 -10.76 16.61
N GLU A 50 -11.06 -10.46 15.69
CA GLU A 50 -12.12 -11.37 15.23
C GLU A 50 -11.72 -12.19 13.99
N GLY A 51 -10.48 -12.04 13.51
CA GLY A 51 -9.96 -12.72 12.32
C GLY A 51 -10.39 -12.09 10.99
N TYR A 52 -11.12 -10.97 11.03
CA TYR A 52 -11.47 -10.19 9.84
C TYR A 52 -10.34 -9.26 9.42
N SER A 53 -10.36 -8.84 8.15
CA SER A 53 -9.47 -7.79 7.66
C SER A 53 -10.17 -6.43 7.70
N SER A 54 -9.68 -5.49 8.52
CA SER A 54 -10.00 -4.07 8.31
C SER A 54 -9.06 -3.48 7.27
N ASP A 55 -9.55 -2.54 6.46
CA ASP A 55 -8.74 -1.91 5.42
C ASP A 55 -8.68 -0.38 5.57
N ARG A 56 -7.56 0.19 5.14
CA ARG A 56 -7.37 1.63 5.00
C ARG A 56 -6.90 1.93 3.59
N LYS A 57 -7.70 2.72 2.86
CA LYS A 57 -7.37 3.22 1.53
C LYS A 57 -6.60 4.54 1.63
N ILE A 58 -5.47 4.61 0.94
CA ILE A 58 -4.56 5.74 0.96
C ILE A 58 -4.33 6.20 -0.47
N ASN A 59 -4.83 7.39 -0.82
CA ASN A 59 -4.45 8.06 -2.05
C ASN A 59 -2.96 8.39 -1.99
N VAL A 60 -2.21 7.93 -2.98
CA VAL A 60 -0.76 8.13 -3.08
C VAL A 60 -0.44 8.97 -4.30
N THR A 61 0.56 9.85 -4.17
CA THR A 61 1.11 10.57 -5.31
C THR A 61 2.31 9.81 -5.88
N GLY A 62 2.19 9.41 -7.15
CA GLY A 62 2.98 8.35 -7.76
C GLY A 62 4.26 8.78 -8.48
N ASP A 63 4.86 9.93 -8.17
CA ASP A 63 6.03 10.41 -8.92
C ASP A 63 7.29 9.58 -8.67
N SER A 64 7.35 8.84 -7.56
CA SER A 64 8.41 7.88 -7.24
C SER A 64 7.98 6.87 -6.17
N LEU A 65 8.69 5.73 -6.08
CA LEU A 65 8.44 4.72 -5.04
C LEU A 65 8.64 5.27 -3.62
N SER A 66 9.59 6.18 -3.44
CA SER A 66 9.85 6.81 -2.14
C SER A 66 8.74 7.80 -1.74
N ALA A 67 8.19 8.56 -2.70
CA ALA A 67 7.02 9.41 -2.47
C ALA A 67 5.81 8.57 -2.05
N LEU A 68 5.53 7.50 -2.80
CA LEU A 68 4.48 6.53 -2.50
C LEU A 68 4.65 5.95 -1.09
N ALA A 69 5.82 5.43 -0.76
CA ALA A 69 6.09 4.88 0.57
C ALA A 69 5.86 5.92 1.67
N ARG A 70 6.32 7.16 1.46
CA ARG A 70 6.16 8.24 2.44
C ARG A 70 4.69 8.61 2.65
N ASP A 71 3.89 8.65 1.59
CA ASP A 71 2.46 8.95 1.69
C ASP A 71 1.71 7.87 2.47
N VAL A 72 2.06 6.60 2.25
CA VAL A 72 1.51 5.48 3.01
C VAL A 72 1.95 5.57 4.47
N LEU A 73 3.25 5.67 4.74
CA LEU A 73 3.81 5.66 6.10
C LEU A 73 3.32 6.82 6.98
N LYS A 74 2.96 7.98 6.42
CA LYS A 74 2.36 9.09 7.18
C LYS A 74 0.95 8.77 7.70
N ARG A 75 0.29 7.76 7.14
CA ARG A 75 -1.10 7.38 7.43
C ARG A 75 -1.20 6.01 8.08
N ILE A 76 -0.10 5.47 8.58
CA ILE A 76 -0.02 4.24 9.36
C ILE A 76 0.32 4.67 10.78
#